data_AF-A0A7Z0N3P3-F1
#
_entry.id   AF-A0A7Z0N3P3-F1
#
_cell.length_a   1.000
_cell.length_b   1.000
_cell.length_c   1.000
_cell.angle_alpha   90.00
_cell.angle_beta   90.00
_cell.angle_gamma   90.00
#
_symmetry.space_group_name_H-M   'P 1'
#
loop_
_entity.id
_entity.type
_entity.pdbx_description
1 polymer ?
#
loop_
_entity_poly.entity_id
_entity_poly.type
_entity_poly.pdbx_seq_one_letter_code
_entity_poly.pdbx_strand_id
1 'polypeptide(L)' 'MKYLTPLKLSIYSVMLFSFFMLESPVIMLANRIEPLLMGIPFLLVWNLFWWFVLTALFLVAYFTNWGSPTSTPESATKQH' A
#
# COMPACT_ATOMS: atom_id res chain seq x y z
N MET A 1 11.00 -18.82 10.26
CA MET A 1 10.42 -17.85 9.32
C MET A 1 9.30 -17.13 10.04
N LYS A 2 9.38 -15.80 10.23
CA LYS A 2 8.30 -15.03 10.86
C LYS A 2 7.08 -15.14 9.95
N TYR A 3 6.04 -15.83 10.41
CA TYR A 3 4.77 -15.90 9.68
C TYR A 3 4.21 -14.48 9.58
N LEU A 4 4.27 -13.90 8.39
CA LEU A 4 3.51 -12.71 8.08
C LEU A 4 2.05 -13.15 8.06
N THR A 5 1.24 -12.57 8.94
CA THR A 5 -0.21 -12.78 8.90
C THR A 5 -0.71 -12.43 7.49
N PRO A 6 -1.75 -13.11 6.97
CA PRO A 6 -2.29 -12.83 5.64
C PRO A 6 -2.70 -11.36 5.48
N LEU A 7 -3.14 -10.73 6.57
CA LEU A 7 -3.35 -9.29 6.67
C LEU A 7 -2.07 -8.51 6.41
N LYS A 8 -0.97 -8.87 7.10
CA LYS A 8 0.36 -8.27 6.91
C LYS A 8 0.88 -8.42 5.48
N LEU A 9 0.63 -9.55 4.85
CA LEU A 9 1.01 -9.73 3.46
C LEU A 9 0.17 -8.87 2.51
N SER A 10 -1.14 -8.77 2.76
CA SER A 10 -2.09 -8.07 1.90
C SER A 10 -1.85 -6.56 1.84
N ILE A 11 -1.66 -5.87 2.96
CA ILE A 11 -1.39 -4.41 2.90
C ILE A 11 0.03 -4.14 2.38
N TYR A 12 1.03 -5.00 2.61
CA TYR A 12 2.34 -4.82 1.97
C TYR A 12 2.26 -4.97 0.44
N SER A 13 1.49 -5.94 -0.06
CA SER A 13 1.32 -6.11 -1.51
C SER A 13 0.53 -4.95 -2.12
N VAL A 14 -0.56 -4.52 -1.48
CA VAL A 14 -1.35 -3.37 -1.93
C VAL A 14 -0.56 -2.07 -1.87
N MET A 15 0.27 -1.88 -0.84
CA MET A 15 1.19 -0.74 -0.74
C MET A 15 2.16 -0.72 -1.91
N LEU A 16 2.90 -1.81 -2.14
CA LEU A 16 3.90 -1.88 -3.19
C LEU A 16 3.27 -1.69 -4.58
N PHE A 17 2.10 -2.28 -4.79
CA PHE A 17 1.34 -2.11 -6.03
C PHE A 17 0.88 -0.67 -6.25
N SER A 18 0.36 -0.02 -5.21
CA SER A 18 -0.11 1.38 -5.31
C SER A 18 1.06 2.34 -5.57
N PHE A 19 2.23 2.11 -4.95
CA PHE A 19 3.45 2.86 -5.26
C PHE A 19 3.90 2.65 -6.70
N PHE A 20 3.85 1.41 -7.20
CA PHE A 20 4.16 1.12 -8.59
C PHE A 20 3.20 1.87 -9.53
N MET A 21 1.90 1.89 -9.24
CA MET A 21 0.93 2.62 -10.06
C MET A 21 1.07 4.15 -10.00
N LEU A 22 1.67 4.69 -8.93
CA LEU A 22 1.97 6.11 -8.74
C LEU A 22 3.21 6.57 -9.52
N GLU A 23 4.30 5.80 -9.43
CA GLU A 23 5.62 6.16 -10.00
C GLU A 23 5.84 5.62 -11.42
N SER A 24 5.13 4.56 -11.81
CA SER A 24 5.40 3.86 -13.07
C SER A 24 4.89 4.61 -14.29
N PRO A 25 5.64 4.58 -15.43
CA PRO A 25 5.16 5.05 -16.72
C PRO A 25 3.99 4.21 -17.30
N VAL A 26 3.43 3.25 -16.55
CA VAL A 26 2.14 2.59 -16.86
C VAL A 26 1.05 3.60 -17.18
N ILE A 27 1.10 4.78 -16.55
CA ILE A 27 0.18 5.88 -16.84
C ILE A 27 0.31 6.39 -18.29
N MET A 28 1.52 6.38 -18.86
CA MET A 28 1.77 6.72 -20.26
C MET A 28 1.29 5.62 -21.21
N LEU A 29 1.28 4.36 -20.76
CA LEU A 29 0.72 3.23 -21.52
C LEU A 29 -0.80 3.28 -21.55
N ALA A 30 -1.45 3.61 -20.43
CA ALA A 30 -2.89 3.85 -20.38
C ALA A 30 -3.31 5.06 -21.22
N ASN A 31 -2.47 6.11 -21.25
CA ASN A 31 -2.67 7.32 -22.06
C ASN A 31 -2.39 7.13 -23.57
N ARG A 32 -1.86 5.99 -24.02
CA ARG A 32 -1.68 5.68 -25.47
C ARG A 32 -2.96 5.21 -26.17
N ILE A 33 -4.02 4.91 -25.42
CA ILE A 33 -5.32 4.58 -25.98
C ILE A 33 -5.94 5.90 -26.43
N GLU A 34 -5.98 6.15 -27.76
CA GLU A 34 -6.57 7.35 -28.36
C GLU A 34 -7.99 7.59 -27.79
N PRO A 35 -8.36 8.82 -27.35
CA PRO A 35 -7.85 10.11 -27.78
C PRO A 35 -7.01 10.87 -26.73
N LEU A 36 -6.07 11.68 -27.25
CA LEU A 36 -5.17 12.62 -26.57
C LEU A 36 -5.84 13.64 -25.62
N LEU A 37 -7.17 13.64 -25.49
CA LEU A 37 -7.95 14.68 -24.82
C LEU A 37 -7.96 14.58 -23.28
N MET A 38 -7.51 13.45 -22.72
CA MET A 38 -7.48 13.28 -21.27
C MET A 38 -6.10 13.46 -20.65
N GLY A 39 -5.04 13.78 -21.39
CA GLY A 39 -3.65 13.93 -20.94
C GLY A 39 -3.42 14.30 -19.47
N ILE A 40 -3.18 15.59 -19.15
CA ILE A 40 -2.94 16.04 -17.76
C ILE A 40 -4.12 15.75 -16.82
N PRO A 41 -5.40 15.94 -17.21
CA PRO A 41 -6.53 15.63 -16.32
C PRO A 41 -6.57 14.17 -15.85
N PHE A 42 -6.23 13.23 -16.72
CA PHE A 42 -6.14 11.79 -16.41
C PHE A 42 -4.95 11.51 -15.51
N LEU A 43 -3.79 12.12 -15.78
CA LEU A 43 -2.63 12.01 -14.88
C LEU A 43 -3.01 12.45 -13.46
N LEU A 44 -3.72 13.58 -13.34
CA LEU A 44 -4.19 14.11 -12.06
C LEU A 44 -5.18 13.16 -11.38
N VAL A 45 -6.25 12.74 -12.06
CA VAL A 45 -7.27 11.85 -11.48
C VAL A 45 -6.66 10.51 -11.07
N TRP A 46 -5.79 9.93 -11.91
CA TRP A 46 -5.08 8.70 -11.61
C TRP A 46 -4.18 8.84 -10.39
N ASN A 47 -3.38 9.91 -10.33
CA ASN A 47 -2.48 10.14 -9.21
C ASN A 47 -3.26 10.38 -7.91
N LEU A 48 -4.31 11.22 -7.94
CA LEU A 48 -5.19 11.44 -6.79
C LEU A 48 -5.90 10.15 -6.36
N PHE A 49 -6.33 9.31 -7.30
CA PHE A 49 -6.98 8.04 -7.00
C PHE A 49 -6.03 7.10 -6.25
N TRP A 50 -4.83 6.85 -6.78
CA TRP A 50 -3.85 5.98 -6.11
C TRP A 50 -3.33 6.55 -4.80
N TRP A 51 -3.23 7.88 -4.72
CA TRP A 51 -2.94 8.57 -3.47
C TRP A 51 -4.03 8.31 -2.42
N PHE A 52 -5.30 8.45 -2.80
CA PHE A 52 -6.43 8.12 -1.93
C PHE A 52 -6.42 6.65 -1.49
N VAL A 53 -6.10 5.71 -2.40
CA VAL A 53 -5.96 4.29 -2.07
C VAL A 53 -4.87 4.08 -1.00
N LEU A 54 -3.71 4.74 -1.13
CA LEU A 54 -2.66 4.69 -0.11
C LEU A 54 -3.12 5.28 1.22
N THR A 55 -3.79 6.43 1.22
CA THR A 55 -4.34 7.04 2.44
C THR A 55 -5.31 6.10 3.15
N ALA A 56 -6.24 5.50 2.40
CA ALA A 56 -7.20 4.53 2.94
C ALA A 56 -6.49 3.28 3.47
N LEU A 57 -5.48 2.78 2.75
CA LEU A 57 -4.66 1.65 3.18
C LEU A 57 -3.97 1.93 4.52
N PHE A 58 -3.35 3.11 4.66
CA PHE A 58 -2.72 3.52 5.90
C PHE A 58 -3.72 3.69 7.04
N LEU A 59 -4.90 4.22 6.76
CA LEU A 59 -5.97 4.33 7.75
C LEU A 59 -6.44 2.94 8.24
N VAL A 60 -6.60 1.98 7.33
CA VAL A 60 -6.93 0.59 7.67
C VAL A 60 -5.79 -0.04 8.48
N ALA A 61 -4.53 0.16 8.07
CA ALA A 61 -3.36 -0.35 8.79
C ALA A 61 -3.25 0.25 10.22
N TYR A 62 -3.64 1.51 10.38
CA TYR A 62 -3.72 2.19 11.68
C TYR A 62 -4.77 1.53 12.57
N PHE A 63 -6.01 1.36 12.09
CA PHE A 63 -7.07 0.72 12.87
C PHE A 63 -6.76 -0.74 13.20
N THR A 64 -6.09 -1.45 12.31
CA THR A 64 -5.69 -2.85 12.51
C THR A 64 -4.44 -3.03 13.38
N ASN A 65 -3.91 -1.96 13.99
CA ASN A 65 -2.73 -2.00 14.86
C ASN A 65 -1.56 -2.77 14.22
N TRP A 66 -1.38 -2.59 12.90
CA TRP A 66 -0.43 -3.35 12.09
C TRP A 66 0.98 -3.45 12.68
N GLY A 67 1.42 -2.36 13.31
CA GLY A 67 2.74 -2.21 13.93
C GLY A 67 2.83 -2.59 15.40
N SER A 68 1.73 -2.99 16.05
CA SER A 68 1.80 -3.41 17.45
C SER A 68 2.65 -4.67 17.53
N PRO A 69 3.74 -4.67 18.32
CA PRO A 69 4.42 -5.92 18.64
C PRO A 69 3.36 -6.79 19.30
N THR A 70 3.06 -7.95 18.72
CA THR A 70 2.53 -9.05 19.50
C THR A 70 3.55 -9.23 20.62
N SER A 71 3.15 -8.89 21.83
CA SER A 71 3.93 -9.17 23.03
C SER A 71 4.09 -10.68 23.09
N THR A 72 5.11 -11.20 22.42
CA THR A 72 5.74 -12.44 22.82
C THR A 72 6.09 -12.21 24.28
N PRO A 73 5.56 -13.00 25.23
CA PRO A 73 5.99 -12.91 26.61
C PRO A 73 7.41 -13.48 26.66
N GLU A 74 8.39 -12.72 26.19
CA GLU A 74 9.82 -12.90 26.42
C GLU A 74 10.13 -12.36 27.84
N SER A 75 9.37 -12.87 28.80
CA SER A 75 9.41 -12.49 30.21
C SER A 75 9.05 -13.69 31.06
N ALA A 76 9.60 -14.86 30.74
CA ALA A 76 9.38 -16.06 31.57
C ALA A 76 10.56 -17.04 31.60
N THR A 77 11.74 -16.70 31.07
CA THR A 77 12.90 -17.59 31.23
C THR A 77 14.20 -16.81 31.16
N LYS A 78 14.69 -16.42 32.35
CA LYS A 78 16.09 -16.18 32.76
C LYS A 78 16.17 -15.01 33.76
N GLN A 79 15.45 -15.18 34.88
CA GLN A 79 15.92 -14.71 36.17
C GLN A 79 15.90 -15.91 37.10
N HIS A 80 16.97 -16.71 37.07
CA HIS A 80 17.49 -17.46 38.20
C HIS A 80 18.86 -18.04 37.86
#